data_AF-A0A4Y7QQV6-F1
#
_entry.id   AF-A0A4Y7QQV6-F1
#
_cell.length_a   1.000
_cell.length_b   1.000
_cell.length_c   1.000
_cell.angle_alpha   90.00
_cell.angle_beta   90.00
_cell.angle_gamma   90.00
#
_symmetry.space_group_name_H-M   'P 1'
#
loop_
_entity.id
_entity.type
_entity.pdbx_description
1 polymer ?
#
loop_
_entity_poly.entity_id
_entity_poly.type
_entity_poly.pdbx_seq_one_letter_code
_entity_poly.pdbx_strand_id
1 'polypeptide(L)'
;MASNADFGCAGGCGSIAPGGSPAILSTIVRNGATISLQGGSNILLAPNHTYFVEYNAEFGLPAPNQVVSVSLRLNGRTVPGSQTTSFPSETGNLVTGVSGGAIFNTPASSNPSIMQLFVFPPSGVTGVNFNSANIRITDLSDTGNLPITKNNAAVAGYGYVNVEFDKPVPFVEDEVNNGSGIIFSSVNPTYIELAPNATYFASYNFIECPLEANLPVLVQLTLNDVPLEQSLSVAPPLTDGTSRSGGAGSAVFNTGAGPNYLKLVNKTLKEIKFVAANINIMQIG
;
A
#
# COMPACT_ATOMS: atom_id res chain seq x y z
N MET A 1 8.19 -9.09 24.05
CA MET A 1 6.85 -8.54 23.72
C MET A 1 7.12 -7.63 22.55
N ALA A 2 6.58 -7.97 21.38
CA ALA A 2 6.78 -7.21 20.15
C ALA A 2 6.61 -5.71 20.38
N SER A 3 7.65 -4.93 20.05
CA SER A 3 7.56 -3.48 20.11
C SER A 3 6.53 -3.02 19.08
N ASN A 4 5.66 -2.08 19.46
CA ASN A 4 4.73 -1.46 18.53
C ASN A 4 4.63 0.02 18.84
N ALA A 5 4.37 0.82 17.82
CA ALA A 5 4.16 2.25 17.98
C ALA A 5 3.08 2.74 17.03
N ASP A 6 2.38 3.77 17.47
CA ASP A 6 1.45 4.54 16.66
C ASP A 6 1.87 6.01 16.74
N PHE A 7 2.10 6.60 15.58
CA PHE A 7 2.54 7.97 15.42
C PHE A 7 1.52 8.73 14.56
N GLY A 8 1.28 9.99 14.88
CA GLY A 8 0.41 10.76 14.02
C GLY A 8 0.38 12.25 14.26
N CYS A 9 -0.45 12.89 13.46
CA CYS A 9 -0.80 14.29 13.51
C CYS A 9 -2.27 14.43 13.09
N ALA A 10 -3.01 15.25 13.82
CA ALA A 10 -4.40 15.56 13.55
C ALA A 10 -4.58 17.09 13.59
N GLY A 11 -5.31 17.65 12.63
CA GLY A 11 -5.57 19.09 12.55
C GLY A 11 -4.49 19.91 11.83
N GLY A 12 -3.67 19.27 10.99
CA GLY A 12 -2.64 19.91 10.16
C GLY A 12 -1.22 19.45 10.50
N CYS A 13 -0.63 18.66 9.59
CA CYS A 13 0.74 18.15 9.69
C CYS A 13 1.76 18.97 8.89
N GLY A 14 1.38 20.19 8.51
CA GLY A 14 2.19 21.13 7.73
C GLY A 14 1.93 21.08 6.23
N SER A 15 2.36 22.15 5.56
CA SER A 15 2.47 22.22 4.09
C SER A 15 3.81 21.64 3.67
N ILE A 16 3.78 20.55 2.91
CA ILE A 16 4.98 19.77 2.60
C ILE A 16 5.37 20.02 1.14
N ALA A 17 6.58 20.53 0.94
CA ALA A 17 7.16 20.69 -0.39
C ALA A 17 7.37 19.33 -1.07
N PRO A 18 7.51 19.29 -2.41
CA PRO A 18 7.88 18.07 -3.12
C PRO A 18 9.12 17.41 -2.51
N GLY A 19 8.98 16.13 -2.17
CA GLY A 19 10.05 15.35 -1.57
C GLY A 19 10.28 15.61 -0.07
N GLY A 20 9.25 16.06 0.65
CA GLY A 20 9.26 16.20 2.09
C GLY A 20 8.53 15.07 2.83
N SER A 21 8.53 15.17 4.15
CA SER A 21 7.81 14.29 5.07
C SER A 21 6.91 15.13 5.98
N PRO A 22 5.68 14.68 6.29
CA PRO A 22 4.79 15.41 7.19
C PRO A 22 5.39 15.52 8.59
N ALA A 23 5.01 16.57 9.30
CA ALA A 23 5.30 16.69 10.71
C ALA A 23 4.41 15.72 11.50
N ILE A 24 5.00 14.65 12.03
CA ILE A 24 4.45 13.77 13.04
C ILE A 24 4.53 14.50 14.38
N LEU A 25 3.37 14.92 14.89
CA LEU A 25 3.26 15.81 16.05
C LEU A 25 3.04 15.04 17.36
N SER A 26 2.70 13.75 17.28
CA SER A 26 2.36 12.94 18.44
C SER A 26 2.86 11.51 18.32
N THR A 27 3.29 10.95 19.45
CA THR A 27 3.35 9.51 19.68
C THR A 27 2.06 9.13 20.41
N ILE A 28 1.18 8.42 19.72
CA ILE A 28 -0.15 8.04 20.24
C ILE A 28 0.01 6.81 21.15
N VAL A 29 0.76 5.80 20.68
CA VAL A 29 1.08 4.59 21.44
C VAL A 29 2.56 4.25 21.23
N ARG A 30 3.23 3.79 22.28
CA ARG A 30 4.56 3.16 22.16
C ARG A 30 4.72 2.07 23.21
N ASN A 31 4.96 0.85 22.73
CA ASN A 31 5.34 -0.30 23.54
C ASN A 31 6.72 -0.78 23.07
N GLY A 32 7.64 -1.00 24.00
CA GLY A 32 9.01 -1.44 23.71
C GLY A 32 9.96 -0.31 23.27
N ALA A 33 11.20 -0.69 22.95
CA ALA A 33 12.30 0.25 22.74
C ALA A 33 12.80 0.32 21.29
N THR A 34 12.43 -0.63 20.42
CA THR A 34 13.00 -0.75 19.07
C THR A 34 12.42 0.22 18.05
N ILE A 35 11.35 0.94 18.41
CA ILE A 35 10.70 1.97 17.58
C ILE A 35 10.64 3.27 18.38
N SER A 36 11.06 4.40 17.80
CA SER A 36 10.93 5.73 18.44
C SER A 36 10.84 6.86 17.42
N LEU A 37 10.20 7.98 17.77
CA LEU A 37 10.20 9.19 16.96
C LEU A 37 11.42 10.06 17.30
N GLN A 38 12.11 10.57 16.29
CA GLN A 38 13.18 11.54 16.39
C GLN A 38 12.81 12.80 15.60
N GLY A 39 12.72 13.94 16.30
CA GLY A 39 12.25 15.17 15.70
C GLY A 39 10.80 15.06 15.25
N GLY A 40 10.46 15.72 14.15
CA GLY A 40 9.09 15.80 13.64
C GLY A 40 8.75 14.83 12.50
N SER A 41 9.65 13.96 12.04
CA SER A 41 9.36 13.12 10.86
C SER A 41 10.15 11.83 10.77
N ASN A 42 11.27 11.71 11.50
CA ASN A 42 12.12 10.53 11.47
C ASN A 42 11.64 9.53 12.50
N ILE A 43 11.35 8.31 12.07
CA ILE A 43 11.05 7.19 12.95
C ILE A 43 12.28 6.28 12.98
N LEU A 44 12.90 6.16 14.15
CA LEU A 44 14.06 5.33 14.40
C LEU A 44 13.63 3.90 14.65
N LEU A 45 14.24 2.98 13.91
CA LEU A 45 14.01 1.54 13.96
C LEU A 45 15.32 0.83 14.31
N ALA A 46 15.25 -0.23 15.12
CA ALA A 46 16.41 -1.06 15.44
C ALA A 46 16.95 -1.76 14.18
N PRO A 47 18.28 -1.96 14.07
CA PRO A 47 18.89 -2.66 12.94
C PRO A 47 18.60 -4.16 12.98
N ASN A 48 18.55 -4.83 11.83
CA ASN A 48 18.34 -6.28 11.70
C ASN A 48 16.97 -6.77 12.24
N HIS A 49 15.93 -5.96 12.07
CA HIS A 49 14.55 -6.28 12.46
C HIS A 49 13.62 -6.22 11.25
N THR A 50 12.50 -6.92 11.34
CA THR A 50 11.40 -6.92 10.38
C THR A 50 10.26 -6.09 10.94
N TYR A 51 9.74 -5.13 10.17
CA TYR A 51 8.66 -4.25 10.62
C TYR A 51 7.48 -4.29 9.67
N PHE A 52 6.28 -4.53 10.20
CA PHE A 52 5.03 -4.21 9.50
C PHE A 52 4.67 -2.77 9.78
N VAL A 53 4.46 -2.00 8.73
CA VAL A 53 4.04 -0.61 8.81
C VAL A 53 2.77 -0.42 8.02
N GLU A 54 1.80 0.24 8.63
CA GLU A 54 0.59 0.73 8.00
C GLU A 54 0.55 2.25 8.16
N TYR A 55 -0.02 2.94 7.18
CA TYR A 55 -0.24 4.37 7.28
C TYR A 55 -1.56 4.78 6.65
N ASN A 56 -2.13 5.85 7.18
CA ASN A 56 -3.26 6.57 6.62
C ASN A 56 -2.87 8.05 6.55
N ALA A 57 -3.16 8.71 5.44
CA ALA A 57 -2.90 10.14 5.30
C ALA A 57 -4.04 10.82 4.55
N GLU A 58 -4.38 12.02 5.01
CA GLU A 58 -5.37 12.89 4.39
C GLU A 58 -4.70 14.21 3.97
N PHE A 59 -5.07 14.71 2.80
CA PHE A 59 -4.48 15.86 2.15
C PHE A 59 -5.53 16.90 1.81
N GLY A 60 -5.20 18.18 2.04
CA GLY A 60 -5.83 19.31 1.38
C GLY A 60 -5.08 19.67 0.09
N LEU A 61 -5.83 19.85 -0.99
CA LEU A 61 -5.31 20.13 -2.34
C LEU A 61 -5.61 21.57 -2.78
N PRO A 62 -4.72 22.20 -3.57
CA PRO A 62 -4.95 23.55 -4.08
C PRO A 62 -5.91 23.60 -5.29
N ALA A 63 -6.14 22.49 -5.99
CA ALA A 63 -7.01 22.45 -7.17
C ALA A 63 -7.70 21.09 -7.33
N PRO A 64 -8.89 21.03 -7.99
CA PRO A 64 -9.58 19.77 -8.25
C PRO A 64 -8.78 18.87 -9.21
N ASN A 65 -9.13 17.59 -9.25
CA ASN A 65 -8.52 16.56 -10.09
C ASN A 65 -7.02 16.32 -9.86
N GLN A 66 -6.48 16.75 -8.70
CA GLN A 66 -5.11 16.44 -8.30
C GLN A 66 -5.06 15.14 -7.49
N VAL A 67 -3.99 14.37 -7.68
CA VAL A 67 -3.70 13.13 -6.95
C VAL A 67 -2.43 13.30 -6.15
N VAL A 68 -2.31 12.71 -4.97
CA VAL A 68 -1.09 12.77 -4.15
C VAL A 68 -0.55 11.38 -3.98
N SER A 69 0.73 11.18 -4.25
CA SER A 69 1.39 9.92 -4.00
C SER A 69 2.23 9.98 -2.73
N VAL A 70 2.29 8.87 -2.00
CA VAL A 70 3.04 8.74 -0.76
C VAL A 70 3.76 7.42 -0.74
N SER A 71 4.90 7.35 -0.08
CA SER A 71 5.56 6.08 0.24
C SER A 71 6.22 6.15 1.60
N LEU A 72 6.59 5.00 2.13
CA LEU A 72 7.59 4.91 3.17
C LEU A 72 8.98 5.01 2.54
N ARG A 73 9.91 5.65 3.24
CA ARG A 73 11.35 5.62 2.92
C ARG A 73 12.11 5.08 4.12
N LEU A 74 13.07 4.19 3.86
CA LEU A 74 14.03 3.67 4.82
C LEU A 74 15.43 4.11 4.42
N ASN A 75 16.12 4.84 5.31
CA ASN A 75 17.46 5.39 5.09
C ASN A 75 17.55 6.16 3.75
N GLY A 76 16.51 6.94 3.44
CA GLY A 76 16.41 7.75 2.24
C GLY A 76 15.98 7.01 0.96
N ARG A 77 15.82 5.69 1.00
CA ARG A 77 15.37 4.87 -0.14
C ARG A 77 13.90 4.49 0.02
N THR A 78 13.14 4.48 -1.07
CA THR A 78 11.75 4.01 -1.04
C THR A 78 11.67 2.58 -0.52
N VAL A 79 10.80 2.36 0.47
CA VAL A 79 10.42 1.02 0.88
C VAL A 79 9.49 0.48 -0.21
N PRO A 80 9.84 -0.62 -0.86
CA PRO A 80 9.02 -1.17 -1.93
C PRO A 80 7.63 -1.56 -1.43
N GLY A 81 6.62 -1.32 -2.26
CA GLY A 81 5.22 -1.62 -1.94
C GLY A 81 4.51 -0.62 -1.04
N SER A 82 5.28 0.22 -0.37
CA SER A 82 4.69 1.25 0.46
C SER A 82 4.04 2.38 -0.35
N GLN A 83 4.19 2.40 -1.68
CA GLN A 83 3.68 3.47 -2.54
C GLN A 83 2.15 3.39 -2.66
N THR A 84 1.50 4.53 -2.42
CA THR A 84 0.06 4.69 -2.65
C THR A 84 -0.21 6.02 -3.34
N THR A 85 -1.33 6.11 -4.04
CA THR A 85 -1.76 7.34 -4.72
C THR A 85 -3.21 7.61 -4.38
N SER A 86 -3.50 8.86 -4.01
CA SER A 86 -4.83 9.30 -3.60
C SER A 86 -5.78 9.37 -4.79
N PHE A 87 -7.08 9.35 -4.51
CA PHE A 87 -8.09 9.67 -5.52
C PHE A 87 -7.97 11.15 -5.95
N PRO A 88 -8.38 11.49 -7.19
CA PRO A 88 -8.48 12.89 -7.59
C PRO A 88 -9.50 13.61 -6.69
N SER A 89 -9.17 14.79 -6.17
CA SER A 89 -10.16 15.58 -5.44
C SER A 89 -11.31 16.03 -6.33
N GLU A 90 -12.53 15.99 -5.80
CA GLU A 90 -13.73 16.45 -6.51
C GLU A 90 -13.88 17.97 -6.52
N THR A 91 -14.69 18.48 -7.45
CA THR A 91 -15.00 19.91 -7.52
C THR A 91 -15.83 20.32 -6.31
N GLY A 92 -15.29 21.15 -5.41
CA GLY A 92 -15.97 21.62 -4.21
C GLY A 92 -15.56 20.91 -2.91
N ASN A 93 -14.84 19.79 -3.00
CA ASN A 93 -14.17 19.14 -1.86
C ASN A 93 -12.71 18.82 -2.24
N LEU A 94 -11.80 19.72 -1.89
CA LEU A 94 -10.37 19.61 -2.20
C LEU A 94 -9.62 18.77 -1.16
N VAL A 95 -10.26 17.72 -0.65
CA VAL A 95 -9.69 16.79 0.32
C VAL A 95 -9.62 15.40 -0.31
N THR A 96 -8.50 14.72 -0.13
CA THR A 96 -8.30 13.34 -0.57
C THR A 96 -7.45 12.59 0.45
N GLY A 97 -7.34 11.28 0.33
CA GLY A 97 -6.55 10.47 1.25
C GLY A 97 -5.98 9.22 0.62
N VAL A 98 -5.07 8.60 1.36
CA VAL A 98 -4.52 7.28 1.04
C VAL A 98 -4.42 6.43 2.30
N SER A 99 -4.49 5.12 2.08
CA SER A 99 -4.12 4.10 3.05
C SER A 99 -3.12 3.18 2.39
N GLY A 100 -2.03 2.87 3.09
CA GLY A 100 -0.95 2.05 2.58
C GLY A 100 -0.17 1.37 3.69
N GLY A 101 0.87 0.65 3.29
CA GLY A 101 1.71 -0.06 4.22
C GLY A 101 2.77 -0.87 3.51
N ALA A 102 3.74 -1.36 4.25
CA ALA A 102 4.72 -2.29 3.76
C ALA A 102 5.28 -3.13 4.90
N ILE A 103 5.86 -4.28 4.55
CA ILE A 103 6.76 -4.98 5.45
C ILE A 103 8.17 -4.97 4.88
N PHE A 104 9.14 -4.63 5.71
CA PHE A 104 10.54 -4.54 5.29
C PHE A 104 11.49 -4.91 6.43
N ASN A 105 12.75 -5.14 6.06
CA ASN A 105 13.83 -5.39 7.01
C ASN A 105 14.74 -4.18 7.12
N THR A 106 15.15 -3.85 8.34
CA THR A 106 16.23 -2.89 8.58
C THR A 106 17.59 -3.57 8.34
N PRO A 107 18.56 -2.88 7.70
CA PRO A 107 19.90 -3.42 7.54
C PRO A 107 20.63 -3.55 8.88
N ALA A 108 21.63 -4.42 8.93
CA ALA A 108 22.45 -4.61 10.14
C ALA A 108 23.38 -3.40 10.42
N SER A 109 23.76 -2.63 9.40
CA SER A 109 24.80 -1.60 9.50
C SER A 109 24.29 -0.16 9.69
N SER A 110 22.98 0.09 9.62
CA SER A 110 22.40 1.40 9.91
C SER A 110 21.70 1.36 11.26
N ASN A 111 22.34 1.91 12.30
CA ASN A 111 21.83 1.94 13.66
C ASN A 111 21.78 3.38 14.22
N PRO A 112 20.59 3.97 14.43
CA PRO A 112 19.29 3.44 14.05
C PRO A 112 19.06 3.50 12.53
N SER A 113 18.15 2.67 12.03
CA SER A 113 17.58 2.88 10.70
C SER A 113 16.51 3.95 10.78
N ILE A 114 16.45 4.83 9.79
CA ILE A 114 15.53 5.98 9.78
C ILE A 114 14.43 5.73 8.76
N MET A 115 13.20 5.58 9.24
CA MET A 115 12.00 5.52 8.41
C MET A 115 11.30 6.88 8.37
N GLN A 116 10.73 7.24 7.22
CA GLN A 116 9.88 8.41 7.07
C GLN A 116 8.68 8.07 6.18
N LEU A 117 7.52 8.68 6.44
CA LEU A 117 6.47 8.81 5.43
C LEU A 117 6.86 9.95 4.49
N PHE A 118 6.80 9.73 3.19
CA PHE A 118 7.39 10.62 2.20
C PHE A 118 6.39 10.92 1.09
N VAL A 119 6.20 12.20 0.78
CA VAL A 119 5.25 12.62 -0.25
C VAL A 119 5.94 12.84 -1.60
N PHE A 120 5.33 12.28 -2.64
CA PHE A 120 5.65 12.55 -4.04
C PHE A 120 4.44 13.29 -4.62
N PRO A 121 4.43 14.63 -4.60
CA PRO A 121 3.32 15.35 -5.20
C PRO A 121 3.35 15.15 -6.72
N PRO A 122 2.19 15.30 -7.39
CA PRO A 122 2.11 15.19 -8.83
C PRO A 122 2.92 16.33 -9.47
N SER A 123 3.36 16.12 -10.71
CA SER A 123 4.14 17.14 -11.42
C SER A 123 3.39 18.47 -11.47
N GLY A 124 4.05 19.58 -11.08
CA GLY A 124 3.50 20.93 -11.17
C GLY A 124 2.83 21.50 -9.92
N VAL A 125 2.82 20.80 -8.77
CA VAL A 125 2.38 21.38 -7.48
C VAL A 125 3.56 21.73 -6.58
N THR A 126 3.49 22.93 -5.99
CA THR A 126 4.51 23.50 -5.10
C THR A 126 4.46 22.95 -3.67
N GLY A 127 3.42 22.19 -3.32
CA GLY A 127 3.29 21.52 -2.04
C GLY A 127 1.91 20.91 -1.83
N VAL A 128 1.82 20.01 -0.85
CA VAL A 128 0.58 19.35 -0.42
C VAL A 128 0.40 19.59 1.07
N ASN A 129 -0.81 19.95 1.49
CA ASN A 129 -1.12 20.11 2.91
C ASN A 129 -1.57 18.77 3.47
N PHE A 130 -0.82 18.21 4.42
CA PHE A 130 -1.31 17.04 5.16
C PHE A 130 -2.30 17.54 6.23
N ASN A 131 -3.57 17.16 6.11
CA ASN A 131 -4.58 17.43 7.14
C ASN A 131 -4.39 16.49 8.33
N SER A 132 -4.09 15.23 8.04
CA SER A 132 -3.76 14.21 9.04
C SER A 132 -2.80 13.17 8.46
N ALA A 133 -2.03 12.53 9.35
CA ALA A 133 -1.29 11.32 9.06
C ALA A 133 -1.26 10.44 10.31
N ASN A 134 -1.42 9.14 10.11
CA ASN A 134 -1.30 8.11 11.12
C ASN A 134 -0.38 7.02 10.58
N ILE A 135 0.59 6.57 11.37
CA ILE A 135 1.56 5.56 11.01
C ILE A 135 1.63 4.56 12.17
N ARG A 136 1.19 3.34 11.91
CA ARG A 136 1.23 2.23 12.85
C ARG A 136 2.37 1.30 12.47
N ILE A 137 3.18 0.91 13.45
CA ILE A 137 4.37 0.09 13.25
C ILE A 137 4.36 -1.05 14.27
N THR A 138 4.63 -2.26 13.78
CA THR A 138 4.83 -3.45 14.61
C THR A 138 6.17 -4.08 14.28
N ASP A 139 7.00 -4.30 15.31
CA ASP A 139 8.22 -5.07 15.24
C ASP A 139 7.88 -6.57 15.25
N LEU A 140 8.09 -7.22 14.13
CA LEU A 140 7.75 -8.61 13.89
C LEU A 140 8.83 -9.58 14.38
N SER A 141 10.06 -9.10 14.61
CA SER A 141 11.21 -9.93 14.97
C SER A 141 11.15 -10.50 16.39
N ASP A 142 10.29 -9.97 17.25
CA ASP A 142 10.16 -10.36 18.66
C ASP A 142 8.87 -11.18 18.94
N THR A 143 8.31 -11.83 17.91
CA THR A 143 7.09 -12.66 18.00
C THR A 143 7.35 -14.12 18.41
N GLY A 144 8.61 -14.46 18.74
CA GLY A 144 9.01 -15.78 19.25
C GLY A 144 9.12 -16.84 18.17
N ASN A 145 10.35 -17.28 17.85
CA ASN A 145 10.75 -18.41 16.98
C ASN A 145 10.03 -18.63 15.61
N LEU A 146 8.99 -17.87 15.25
CA LEU A 146 8.35 -17.95 13.95
C LEU A 146 9.11 -17.05 12.98
N PRO A 147 9.68 -17.61 11.90
CA PRO A 147 10.35 -16.82 10.90
C PRO A 147 9.27 -16.10 10.09
N ILE A 148 8.94 -14.86 10.44
CA ILE A 148 8.35 -13.95 9.46
C ILE A 148 9.44 -13.80 8.40
N THR A 149 9.26 -14.50 7.29
CA THR A 149 10.36 -14.79 6.40
C THR A 149 10.74 -13.51 5.67
N LYS A 150 11.97 -13.46 5.18
CA LYS A 150 12.42 -12.38 4.30
C LYS A 150 11.62 -12.35 2.98
N ASN A 151 10.61 -13.19 2.77
CA ASN A 151 9.77 -13.23 1.56
C ASN A 151 8.68 -12.16 1.60
N ASN A 152 8.95 -11.01 0.98
CA ASN A 152 7.95 -9.98 0.70
C ASN A 152 8.11 -9.45 -0.72
N ALA A 153 7.00 -9.02 -1.31
CA ALA A 153 6.97 -8.45 -2.64
C ALA A 153 5.99 -7.30 -2.74
N ALA A 154 6.30 -6.40 -3.65
CA ALA A 154 5.41 -5.36 -4.10
C ALA A 154 5.29 -5.41 -5.63
N VAL A 155 4.05 -5.44 -6.11
CA VAL A 155 3.77 -5.54 -7.54
C VAL A 155 2.81 -4.43 -7.92
N ALA A 156 3.13 -3.71 -8.99
CA ALA A 156 2.38 -2.55 -9.43
C ALA A 156 1.93 -2.69 -10.89
N GLY A 157 0.70 -2.28 -11.14
CA GLY A 157 0.06 -2.24 -12.45
C GLY A 157 -0.28 -0.80 -12.78
N TYR A 158 0.40 -0.24 -13.78
CA TYR A 158 0.11 1.05 -14.39
C TYR A 158 -0.28 0.85 -15.85
N GLY A 159 -1.43 1.37 -16.23
CA GLY A 159 -1.85 1.28 -17.62
C GLY A 159 -3.34 1.43 -17.70
N TYR A 160 -3.79 2.32 -18.58
CA TYR A 160 -5.18 2.54 -18.90
C TYR A 160 -5.74 1.31 -19.64
N VAL A 161 -6.01 0.24 -18.89
CA VAL A 161 -6.39 -1.07 -19.43
C VAL A 161 -7.84 -1.36 -19.06
N ASN A 162 -8.61 -1.73 -20.08
CA ASN A 162 -9.95 -2.24 -19.89
C ASN A 162 -9.88 -3.71 -19.44
N VAL A 163 -10.60 -4.05 -18.38
CA VAL A 163 -10.63 -5.39 -17.78
C VAL A 163 -12.08 -5.83 -17.67
N GLU A 164 -12.44 -6.89 -18.39
CA GLU A 164 -13.78 -7.48 -18.37
C GLU A 164 -14.13 -8.09 -17.00
N PHE A 165 -15.41 -8.42 -16.80
CA PHE A 165 -15.86 -9.16 -15.62
C PHE A 165 -15.10 -10.49 -15.48
N ASP A 166 -14.68 -10.78 -14.25
CA ASP A 166 -13.99 -12.00 -13.84
C ASP A 166 -12.64 -12.20 -14.54
N LYS A 167 -12.02 -11.12 -15.02
CA LYS A 167 -10.67 -11.13 -15.59
C LYS A 167 -9.65 -10.53 -14.63
N PRO A 168 -8.41 -11.07 -14.64
CA PRO A 168 -7.34 -10.55 -13.82
C PRO A 168 -6.85 -9.19 -14.34
N VAL A 169 -6.53 -8.30 -13.41
CA VAL A 169 -5.87 -7.03 -13.67
C VAL A 169 -4.39 -7.29 -14.01
N PRO A 170 -3.88 -6.82 -15.15
CA PRO A 170 -2.48 -6.96 -15.47
C PRO A 170 -1.61 -5.96 -14.68
N PHE A 171 -0.52 -6.46 -14.12
CA PHE A 171 0.57 -5.67 -13.55
C PHE A 171 1.67 -5.50 -14.60
N VAL A 172 2.28 -4.33 -14.70
CA VAL A 172 3.26 -4.02 -15.76
C VAL A 172 4.67 -3.86 -15.24
N GLU A 173 4.84 -3.71 -13.92
CA GLU A 173 6.15 -3.52 -13.31
C GLU A 173 6.28 -4.45 -12.09
N ASP A 174 7.46 -5.05 -12.01
CA ASP A 174 7.93 -5.73 -10.80
C ASP A 174 8.67 -4.67 -9.97
N GLU A 175 8.43 -4.52 -8.66
CA GLU A 175 9.50 -3.95 -7.85
C GLU A 175 9.57 -4.43 -6.40
N VAL A 176 10.62 -5.24 -6.22
CA VAL A 176 11.27 -5.79 -5.02
C VAL A 176 10.63 -7.03 -4.44
N ASN A 177 11.15 -8.16 -4.92
CA ASN A 177 11.14 -9.43 -4.22
C ASN A 177 12.30 -9.43 -3.22
N ASN A 178 12.00 -9.36 -1.94
CA ASN A 178 12.92 -9.84 -0.92
C ASN A 178 12.66 -11.34 -0.78
N GLY A 179 13.69 -12.18 -0.90
CA GLY A 179 13.54 -13.64 -0.89
C GLY A 179 13.06 -14.25 -2.21
N SER A 180 12.69 -15.54 -2.20
CA SER A 180 12.40 -16.33 -3.41
C SER A 180 11.01 -16.96 -3.43
N GLY A 181 10.20 -16.69 -2.40
CA GLY A 181 8.87 -17.31 -2.24
C GLY A 181 7.73 -16.58 -2.94
N ILE A 182 7.98 -15.38 -3.49
CA ILE A 182 7.00 -14.59 -4.23
C ILE A 182 7.65 -14.19 -5.54
N ILE A 183 7.03 -14.55 -6.65
CA ILE A 183 7.59 -14.36 -7.98
C ILE A 183 6.54 -13.72 -8.88
N PHE A 184 6.86 -12.56 -9.43
CA PHE A 184 6.10 -11.93 -10.49
C PHE A 184 6.89 -11.96 -11.80
N SER A 185 6.17 -12.00 -12.92
CA SER A 185 6.77 -11.98 -14.25
C SER A 185 5.97 -11.05 -15.14
N SER A 186 6.63 -10.03 -15.71
CA SER A 186 6.01 -9.14 -16.70
C SER A 186 5.62 -9.86 -18.00
N VAL A 187 6.15 -11.06 -18.25
CA VAL A 187 5.71 -11.94 -19.35
C VAL A 187 4.31 -12.52 -19.09
N ASN A 188 3.99 -12.75 -17.81
CA ASN A 188 2.70 -13.24 -17.35
C ASN A 188 2.08 -12.25 -16.35
N PRO A 189 1.65 -11.07 -16.82
CA PRO A 189 1.37 -9.92 -15.97
C PRO A 189 0.14 -10.07 -15.07
N THR A 190 -0.62 -11.16 -15.19
CA THR A 190 -1.94 -11.32 -14.58
C THR A 190 -1.95 -12.14 -13.30
N TYR A 191 -0.79 -12.68 -12.88
CA TYR A 191 -0.68 -13.44 -11.64
C TYR A 191 0.69 -13.30 -10.97
N ILE A 192 0.71 -13.63 -9.69
CA ILE A 192 1.91 -13.70 -8.86
C ILE A 192 2.02 -15.12 -8.32
N GLU A 193 3.17 -15.76 -8.52
CA GLU A 193 3.44 -17.10 -8.01
C GLU A 193 3.90 -17.04 -6.56
N LEU A 194 3.36 -17.94 -5.74
CA LEU A 194 3.66 -18.05 -4.32
C LEU A 194 4.21 -19.43 -3.99
N ALA A 195 5.18 -19.49 -3.08
CA ALA A 195 5.73 -20.75 -2.61
C ALA A 195 4.62 -21.60 -1.93
N PRO A 196 4.68 -22.93 -2.08
CA PRO A 196 3.70 -23.84 -1.49
C PRO A 196 3.82 -23.92 0.04
N ASN A 197 2.74 -24.35 0.68
CA ASN A 197 2.67 -24.66 2.12
C ASN A 197 3.12 -23.50 3.04
N ALA A 198 2.68 -22.28 2.72
CA ALA A 198 3.05 -21.07 3.43
C ALA A 198 1.81 -20.21 3.70
N THR A 199 1.86 -19.43 4.78
CA THR A 199 0.83 -18.45 5.11
C THR A 199 1.26 -17.09 4.61
N TYR A 200 0.38 -16.39 3.90
CA TYR A 200 0.63 -15.05 3.38
C TYR A 200 -0.39 -14.04 3.90
N PHE A 201 0.07 -12.80 4.05
CA PHE A 201 -0.74 -11.60 4.07
C PHE A 201 -0.56 -10.86 2.74
N ALA A 202 -1.66 -10.47 2.10
CA ALA A 202 -1.64 -9.58 0.95
C ALA A 202 -2.59 -8.40 1.15
N SER A 203 -2.18 -7.21 0.75
CA SER A 203 -3.04 -6.02 0.69
C SER A 203 -2.89 -5.35 -0.66
N TYR A 204 -3.95 -4.72 -1.15
CA TYR A 204 -3.90 -4.02 -2.43
C TYR A 204 -4.68 -2.72 -2.37
N ASN A 205 -4.36 -1.82 -3.30
CA ASN A 205 -5.19 -0.67 -3.65
C ASN A 205 -5.32 -0.59 -5.18
N PHE A 206 -6.34 0.10 -5.65
CA PHE A 206 -6.55 0.32 -7.07
C PHE A 206 -7.22 1.67 -7.34
N ILE A 207 -7.02 2.14 -8.57
CA ILE A 207 -7.67 3.29 -9.16
C ILE A 207 -8.21 2.85 -10.52
N GLU A 208 -9.46 3.15 -10.76
CA GLU A 208 -10.20 2.76 -11.94
C GLU A 208 -11.11 3.88 -12.43
N CYS A 209 -11.67 3.67 -13.61
CA CYS A 209 -12.76 4.42 -14.19
C CYS A 209 -13.87 3.41 -14.52
N PRO A 210 -15.09 3.58 -13.99
CA PRO A 210 -16.16 2.57 -14.11
C PRO A 210 -16.74 2.45 -15.52
N LEU A 211 -16.46 3.41 -16.42
CA LEU A 211 -17.00 3.48 -17.79
C LEU A 211 -18.52 3.68 -17.89
N GLU A 212 -19.24 3.62 -16.76
CA GLU A 212 -20.68 3.83 -16.64
C GLU A 212 -20.99 4.62 -15.36
N ALA A 213 -21.96 5.55 -15.44
CA ALA A 213 -22.39 6.33 -14.28
C ALA A 213 -23.11 5.45 -13.25
N ASN A 214 -22.93 5.77 -11.98
CA ASN A 214 -23.54 5.10 -10.83
C ASN A 214 -23.19 3.60 -10.70
N LEU A 215 -22.11 3.14 -11.34
CA LEU A 215 -21.63 1.77 -11.24
C LEU A 215 -20.65 1.64 -10.06
N PRO A 216 -20.97 0.87 -9.01
CA PRO A 216 -19.97 0.49 -8.02
C PRO A 216 -18.97 -0.50 -8.63
N VAL A 217 -17.70 -0.33 -8.30
CA VAL A 217 -16.64 -1.22 -8.79
C VAL A 217 -16.25 -2.21 -7.70
N LEU A 218 -16.25 -3.49 -8.06
CA LEU A 218 -15.87 -4.58 -7.18
C LEU A 218 -14.54 -5.18 -7.65
N VAL A 219 -13.58 -5.28 -6.74
CA VAL A 219 -12.27 -5.89 -6.99
C VAL A 219 -11.97 -6.85 -5.85
N GLN A 220 -11.34 -7.98 -6.16
CA GLN A 220 -11.07 -9.03 -5.19
C GLN A 220 -9.80 -9.80 -5.52
N LEU A 221 -9.09 -10.30 -4.50
CA LEU A 221 -8.02 -11.27 -4.69
C LEU A 221 -8.59 -12.68 -4.88
N THR A 222 -7.96 -13.46 -5.76
CA THR A 222 -8.18 -14.91 -5.85
C THR A 222 -6.87 -15.66 -5.70
N LEU A 223 -6.91 -16.83 -5.06
CA LEU A 223 -5.82 -17.78 -5.01
C LEU A 223 -6.21 -19.02 -5.81
N ASN A 224 -5.48 -19.34 -6.86
CA ASN A 224 -5.81 -20.44 -7.78
C ASN A 224 -7.27 -20.35 -8.25
N ASP A 225 -7.71 -19.13 -8.60
CA ASP A 225 -9.08 -18.80 -9.03
C ASP A 225 -10.19 -18.98 -7.98
N VAL A 226 -9.82 -19.29 -6.73
CA VAL A 226 -10.75 -19.29 -5.59
C VAL A 226 -10.76 -17.91 -4.94
N PRO A 227 -11.93 -17.26 -4.77
CA PRO A 227 -12.05 -15.98 -4.09
C PRO A 227 -11.51 -15.99 -2.66
N LEU A 228 -10.74 -14.96 -2.31
CA LEU A 228 -10.40 -14.65 -0.93
C LEU A 228 -11.42 -13.63 -0.41
N GLU A 229 -12.49 -14.11 0.22
CA GLU A 229 -13.67 -13.27 0.53
C GLU A 229 -13.35 -12.02 1.34
N GLN A 230 -12.43 -12.11 2.31
CA GLN A 230 -12.00 -10.97 3.12
C GLN A 230 -11.33 -9.84 2.31
N SER A 231 -10.88 -10.12 1.08
CA SER A 231 -10.20 -9.15 0.23
C SER A 231 -11.12 -8.32 -0.65
N LEU A 232 -12.44 -8.58 -0.65
CA LEU A 232 -13.37 -7.85 -1.50
C LEU A 232 -13.36 -6.36 -1.14
N SER A 233 -13.06 -5.52 -2.12
CA SER A 233 -13.18 -4.07 -2.03
C SER A 233 -14.29 -3.59 -2.94
N VAL A 234 -15.05 -2.61 -2.46
CA VAL A 234 -16.08 -1.91 -3.23
C VAL A 234 -15.71 -0.45 -3.32
N ALA A 235 -15.36 0.02 -4.51
CA ALA A 235 -15.22 1.44 -4.76
C ALA A 235 -16.62 2.06 -4.95
N PRO A 236 -16.89 3.22 -4.33
CA PRO A 236 -18.20 3.84 -4.38
C PRO A 236 -18.56 4.25 -5.82
N PRO A 237 -19.86 4.18 -6.19
CA PRO A 237 -20.32 4.64 -7.48
C PRO A 237 -20.14 6.15 -7.61
N LEU A 238 -19.61 6.61 -8.74
CA LEU A 238 -19.53 8.03 -9.08
C LEU A 238 -20.69 8.44 -9.98
N THR A 239 -21.07 9.71 -9.94
CA THR A 239 -22.19 10.24 -10.75
C THR A 239 -21.90 10.25 -12.25
N ASP A 240 -20.63 10.13 -12.63
CA ASP A 240 -20.19 10.02 -14.01
C ASP A 240 -19.46 8.68 -14.24
N GLY A 241 -19.37 8.28 -15.51
CA GLY A 241 -18.65 7.06 -15.90
C GLY A 241 -17.19 7.30 -16.29
N THR A 242 -16.65 8.49 -16.04
CA THR A 242 -15.38 8.95 -16.63
C THR A 242 -14.36 9.41 -15.59
N SER A 243 -14.82 9.84 -14.42
CA SER A 243 -14.02 10.12 -13.25
C SER A 243 -13.43 8.84 -12.67
N ARG A 244 -12.43 9.02 -11.81
CA ARG A 244 -11.71 7.91 -11.20
C ARG A 244 -12.19 7.71 -9.79
N SER A 245 -12.43 6.46 -9.44
CA SER A 245 -12.67 6.02 -8.08
C SER A 245 -11.54 5.11 -7.65
N GLY A 246 -11.76 4.42 -6.54
CA GLY A 246 -11.07 3.18 -6.23
C GLY A 246 -11.22 2.75 -4.80
N GLY A 247 -10.38 1.81 -4.42
CA GLY A 247 -10.54 1.11 -3.16
C GLY A 247 -9.29 0.37 -2.75
N ALA A 248 -9.41 -0.33 -1.63
CA ALA A 248 -8.34 -1.13 -1.06
C ALA A 248 -8.94 -2.35 -0.36
N GLY A 249 -8.20 -3.46 -0.39
CA GLY A 249 -8.58 -4.71 0.25
C GLY A 249 -7.37 -5.48 0.77
N SER A 250 -7.61 -6.49 1.59
CA SER A 250 -6.53 -7.35 2.10
C SER A 250 -7.01 -8.76 2.45
N ALA A 251 -6.09 -9.71 2.51
CA ALA A 251 -6.36 -11.08 2.92
C ALA A 251 -5.17 -11.70 3.63
N VAL A 252 -5.46 -12.54 4.62
CA VAL A 252 -4.56 -13.60 5.08
C VAL A 252 -5.04 -14.93 4.49
N PHE A 253 -4.13 -15.72 3.94
CA PHE A 253 -4.46 -16.99 3.29
C PHE A 253 -3.30 -17.98 3.34
N ASN A 254 -3.60 -19.26 3.12
CA ASN A 254 -2.61 -20.34 3.07
C ASN A 254 -2.47 -20.85 1.64
N THR A 255 -1.24 -21.06 1.19
CA THR A 255 -0.96 -21.78 -0.05
C THR A 255 -1.01 -23.28 0.18
N GLY A 256 -1.49 -24.01 -0.81
CA GLY A 256 -1.51 -25.47 -0.80
C GLY A 256 -0.20 -26.06 -1.31
N ALA A 257 -0.17 -27.39 -1.41
CA ALA A 257 0.88 -28.08 -2.14
C ALA A 257 0.75 -27.80 -3.66
N GLY A 258 1.87 -27.63 -4.35
CA GLY A 258 1.91 -27.37 -5.79
C GLY A 258 1.90 -25.89 -6.16
N PRO A 259 1.53 -25.53 -7.41
CA PRO A 259 1.50 -24.14 -7.86
C PRO A 259 0.42 -23.32 -7.14
N ASN A 260 0.77 -22.07 -6.82
CA ASN A 260 -0.13 -21.13 -6.17
C ASN A 260 -0.06 -19.79 -6.89
N TYR A 261 -1.17 -19.37 -7.48
CA TYR A 261 -1.28 -18.15 -8.27
C TYR A 261 -2.23 -17.16 -7.59
N LEU A 262 -1.70 -16.06 -7.11
CA LEU A 262 -2.47 -14.94 -6.61
C LEU A 262 -2.82 -14.00 -7.76
N LYS A 263 -4.08 -13.59 -7.87
CA LYS A 263 -4.57 -12.67 -8.90
C LYS A 263 -5.41 -11.57 -8.26
N LEU A 264 -5.36 -10.37 -8.81
CA LEU A 264 -6.33 -9.31 -8.55
C LEU A 264 -7.37 -9.33 -9.67
N VAL A 265 -8.66 -9.45 -9.35
CA VAL A 265 -9.70 -9.73 -10.34
C VAL A 265 -10.78 -8.65 -10.29
N ASN A 266 -11.22 -8.20 -11.47
CA ASN A 266 -12.43 -7.40 -11.60
C ASN A 266 -13.66 -8.28 -11.32
N LYS A 267 -14.39 -7.99 -10.24
CA LYS A 267 -15.65 -8.66 -9.88
C LYS A 267 -16.89 -7.82 -10.22
N THR A 268 -16.70 -6.66 -10.81
CA THR A 268 -17.79 -5.85 -11.37
C THR A 268 -18.38 -6.60 -12.56
N LEU A 269 -19.71 -6.75 -12.64
CA LEU A 269 -20.42 -7.43 -13.74
C LEU A 269 -20.31 -6.73 -15.11
N LYS A 270 -19.34 -5.82 -15.25
CA LYS A 270 -19.08 -4.96 -16.40
C LYS A 270 -17.58 -4.83 -16.60
N GLU A 271 -17.19 -4.50 -17.82
CA GLU A 271 -15.84 -4.03 -18.09
C GLU A 271 -15.60 -2.71 -17.37
N ILE A 272 -14.45 -2.60 -16.71
CA ILE A 272 -13.99 -1.36 -16.10
C ILE A 272 -12.60 -1.03 -16.62
N LYS A 273 -12.21 0.23 -16.51
CA LYS A 273 -10.88 0.67 -16.91
C LYS A 273 -9.99 0.87 -15.70
N PHE A 274 -9.04 -0.03 -15.49
CA PHE A 274 -8.00 0.18 -14.48
C PHE A 274 -7.03 1.27 -14.96
N VAL A 275 -6.62 2.11 -14.02
CA VAL A 275 -5.62 3.17 -14.22
C VAL A 275 -4.35 2.81 -13.46
N ALA A 276 -4.50 2.36 -12.22
CA ALA A 276 -3.41 1.87 -11.39
C ALA A 276 -3.89 0.77 -10.42
N ALA A 277 -3.03 -0.15 -10.04
CA ALA A 277 -3.22 -1.09 -8.94
C ALA A 277 -1.89 -1.44 -8.29
N ASN A 278 -1.83 -1.55 -6.97
CA ASN A 278 -0.63 -2.02 -6.26
C ASN A 278 -1.02 -3.14 -5.31
N ILE A 279 -0.17 -4.15 -5.19
CA ILE A 279 -0.33 -5.25 -4.24
C ILE A 279 0.96 -5.46 -3.44
N ASN A 280 0.80 -5.57 -2.13
CA ASN A 280 1.83 -5.85 -1.15
C ASN A 280 1.61 -7.24 -0.58
N ILE A 281 2.63 -8.08 -0.62
CA ILE A 281 2.53 -9.48 -0.21
C ILE A 281 3.67 -9.81 0.74
N MET A 282 3.37 -10.56 1.78
CA MET A 282 4.35 -11.09 2.72
C MET A 282 3.99 -12.51 3.13
N GLN A 283 4.99 -13.38 3.22
CA GLN A 283 4.88 -14.62 3.95
C GLN A 283 5.01 -14.39 5.47
N ILE A 284 4.02 -14.84 6.23
CA ILE A 284 3.91 -14.68 7.69
C ILE A 284 3.97 -16.02 8.46
N GLY A 285 4.08 -17.15 7.77
CA GLY A 285 4.11 -18.50 8.35
C GLY A 285 4.50 -19.58 7.36
#